data_AF-A0A5N6JPE0-F1
#
_entry.id   AF-A0A5N6JPE0-F1
#
_cell.length_a   1.000
_cell.length_b   1.000
_cell.length_c   1.000
_cell.angle_alpha   90.00
_cell.angle_beta   90.00
_cell.angle_gamma   90.00
#
_symmetry.space_group_name_H-M   'P 1'
#
loop_
_entity.id
_entity.type
_entity.pdbx_description
1 polymer ?
#
loop_
_entity_poly.entity_id
_entity_poly.type
_entity_poly.pdbx_seq_one_letter_code
_entity_poly.pdbx_strand_id
1 'polypeptide(L)'
;MSLPPTPPLDQDRVLFFTDHCGDIVTRVLSVDTDIKGSESKIDIGLGIEIEYSGREKITYKDIGKVFGEDIQETGNNKQSESSLDFMAPAMMEDRSARGRAFKTAIKECPVTEERLPFIEQGKEKVLRDPGTARASEAASVEAPNGTEKDNYAERNKNLTVLQQHVNFFDPDQDGIIYPLDTYNSFRRLAFSPLLSLFSTLIIHLNFSYPTLPPGHWLPDLWFRIYTDRIHKDKHGSDSGTYDNEGRYIPQKFEDIFSKYAGGDKQGITKGETWEYLKGQRGIMDPVGWGGASFEWLATWILLWPEDGRIKKEDIRRIYDGSLFYEVAARNDEKKFQ
;
A
#
# COMPACT_ATOMS: atom_id res chain seq x y z
N MET A 1 -5.19 1.43 -22.95
CA MET A 1 -4.77 2.74 -22.41
C MET A 1 -3.41 2.56 -21.77
N SER A 2 -2.38 3.22 -22.26
CA SER A 2 -1.02 3.18 -21.69
C SER A 2 -1.01 3.82 -20.30
N LEU A 3 -0.20 3.28 -19.39
CA LEU A 3 0.04 3.90 -18.09
C LEU A 3 0.70 5.26 -18.28
N PRO A 4 0.30 6.29 -17.50
CA PRO A 4 0.99 7.57 -17.52
C PRO A 4 2.47 7.39 -17.18
N PRO A 5 3.36 8.28 -17.67
CA PRO A 5 4.78 8.18 -17.41
C PRO A 5 5.06 8.22 -15.90
N THR A 6 5.87 7.29 -15.36
CA THR A 6 6.42 7.47 -14.01
C THR A 6 7.23 8.77 -14.03
N PRO A 7 6.87 9.78 -13.21
CA PRO A 7 7.59 11.04 -13.20
C PRO A 7 8.99 10.83 -12.59
N PRO A 8 10.02 11.57 -13.05
CA PRO A 8 11.35 11.51 -12.45
C PRO A 8 11.27 11.78 -10.93
N LEU A 9 12.02 11.01 -10.16
CA LEU A 9 12.19 11.22 -8.72
C LEU A 9 13.05 12.47 -8.51
N ASP A 10 12.43 13.65 -8.60
CA ASP A 10 13.04 14.90 -8.13
C ASP A 10 13.14 14.88 -6.60
N GLN A 11 14.17 15.53 -6.05
CA GLN A 11 14.58 15.49 -4.65
C GLN A 11 13.54 16.09 -3.68
N ASP A 12 12.48 16.73 -4.20
CA ASP A 12 11.47 17.46 -3.43
C ASP A 12 10.25 16.62 -3.00
N ARG A 13 10.30 15.30 -3.14
CA ARG A 13 9.20 14.42 -2.68
C ARG A 13 9.23 14.25 -1.15
N VAL A 14 8.61 15.20 -0.42
CA VAL A 14 8.33 15.06 1.00
C VAL A 14 7.07 14.22 1.20
N LEU A 15 7.24 13.01 1.75
CA LEU A 15 6.13 12.18 2.22
C LEU A 15 5.89 12.48 3.69
N PHE A 16 4.74 13.06 4.01
CA PHE A 16 4.26 13.19 5.37
C PHE A 16 3.65 11.86 5.81
N PHE A 17 4.29 11.20 6.78
CA PHE A 17 3.66 10.15 7.56
C PHE A 17 3.11 10.79 8.83
N THR A 18 1.78 10.85 8.97
CA THR A 18 1.16 11.05 10.27
C THR A 18 1.03 9.67 10.91
N ASP A 19 1.88 9.40 11.90
CA ASP A 19 1.63 8.30 12.82
C ASP A 19 0.54 8.74 13.80
N HIS A 20 -0.43 7.87 14.06
CA HIS A 20 -1.45 8.10 15.08
C HIS A 20 -1.27 7.06 16.19
N CYS A 21 -0.16 7.24 16.91
CA CYS A 21 -0.15 7.13 18.35
C CYS A 21 0.36 8.50 18.85
N GLY A 22 -0.44 9.23 19.62
CA GLY A 22 -0.05 10.56 20.10
C GLY A 22 1.27 10.50 20.87
N ASP A 23 2.32 11.09 20.30
CA ASP A 23 3.42 11.83 20.94
C ASP A 23 4.66 11.91 20.03
N ILE A 24 4.91 13.13 19.56
CA ILE A 24 6.14 13.81 19.14
C ILE A 24 7.44 12.97 19.15
N VAL A 25 8.01 12.69 17.98
CA VAL A 25 9.43 12.99 17.62
C VAL A 25 9.55 13.16 16.09
N THR A 26 9.44 14.39 15.60
CA THR A 26 9.87 14.71 14.23
C THR A 26 11.39 14.85 14.23
N ARG A 27 12.14 13.81 13.86
CA ARG A 27 13.53 13.98 13.41
C ARG A 27 13.53 14.20 11.90
N VAL A 28 13.44 15.46 11.49
CA VAL A 28 13.90 15.85 10.16
C VAL A 28 15.42 15.68 10.15
N LEU A 29 15.94 14.89 9.22
CA LEU A 29 17.34 14.99 8.82
C LEU A 29 17.51 16.40 8.24
N SER A 30 18.07 17.31 9.05
CA SER A 30 18.45 18.64 8.60
C SER A 30 19.55 18.48 7.56
N VAL A 31 19.19 18.58 6.28
CA VAL A 31 20.16 18.98 5.26
C VAL A 31 20.17 20.50 5.32
N ASP A 32 21.29 21.07 5.77
CA ASP A 32 21.50 22.51 5.80
C ASP A 32 21.37 23.08 4.39
N THR A 33 20.25 23.72 4.10
CA THR A 33 20.12 24.64 2.97
C THR A 33 19.54 25.95 3.47
N ASP A 34 20.40 26.96 3.54
CA ASP A 34 20.06 28.37 3.76
C ASP A 34 19.00 28.82 2.74
N ILE A 35 17.77 29.07 3.21
CA ILE A 35 16.77 29.80 2.43
C ILE A 35 16.48 31.12 3.13
N LYS A 36 16.88 32.22 2.46
CA LYS A 36 16.56 33.60 2.83
C LYS A 36 15.05 33.79 2.91
N GLY A 37 14.61 34.44 3.99
CA GLY A 37 13.21 34.61 4.34
C GLY A 37 12.37 35.31 3.27
N SER A 38 11.20 34.74 3.04
CA SER A 38 10.00 35.48 2.63
C SER A 38 8.87 35.04 3.56
N GLU A 39 8.16 35.99 4.14
CA GLU A 39 6.98 35.75 4.97
C GLU A 39 5.96 34.94 4.18
N SER A 40 5.69 33.70 4.59
CA SER A 40 4.63 32.88 4.01
C SER A 40 3.58 32.61 5.09
N LYS A 41 2.39 33.20 4.91
CA LYS A 41 1.18 32.77 5.62
C LYS A 41 0.81 31.38 5.12
N ILE A 42 0.69 30.42 6.03
CA ILE A 42 0.18 29.08 5.74
C ILE A 42 -1.22 28.99 6.35
N ASP A 43 -2.23 28.90 5.49
CA ASP A 43 -3.58 28.58 5.91
C ASP A 43 -3.72 27.05 5.98
N ILE A 44 -3.94 26.53 7.19
CA ILE A 44 -4.08 25.09 7.46
C ILE A 44 -5.54 24.63 7.44
N GLY A 45 -6.48 25.44 6.95
CA GLY A 45 -7.85 25.01 6.65
C GLY A 45 -8.69 24.61 7.87
N LEU A 46 -8.25 24.96 9.08
CA LEU A 46 -8.96 24.72 10.36
C LEU A 46 -9.49 26.01 11.02
N GLY A 47 -9.45 27.16 10.33
CA GLY A 47 -9.93 28.43 10.87
C GLY A 47 -9.06 29.03 11.98
N ILE A 48 -7.79 28.59 12.10
CA ILE A 48 -6.81 29.13 13.05
C ILE A 48 -5.67 29.75 12.24
N GLU A 49 -5.56 31.08 12.27
CA GLU A 49 -4.37 31.80 11.78
C GLU A 49 -3.27 31.72 12.84
N ILE A 50 -2.10 31.17 12.49
CA ILE A 50 -0.91 31.20 13.34
C ILE A 50 0.06 32.20 12.74
N GLU A 51 0.23 33.33 13.42
CA GLU A 51 1.24 34.33 13.08
C GLU A 51 2.57 33.98 13.78
N TYR A 52 3.61 33.67 13.00
CA TYR A 52 4.94 33.45 13.55
C TYR A 52 5.66 34.79 13.72
N SER A 53 5.61 35.34 14.93
CA SER A 53 6.54 36.39 15.35
C SER A 53 7.81 35.77 15.94
N GLY A 54 8.96 36.28 15.52
CA GLY A 54 10.27 35.73 15.81
C GLY A 54 10.60 35.66 17.31
N ARG A 55 11.30 34.56 17.67
CA ARG A 55 12.10 34.32 18.88
C ARG A 55 11.59 34.98 20.18
N GLU A 56 10.82 34.22 20.95
CA GLU A 56 10.93 34.27 22.42
C GLU A 56 10.60 32.91 23.05
N LYS A 57 11.37 32.54 24.08
CA LYS A 57 11.24 31.28 24.84
C LYS A 57 10.08 31.42 25.83
N ILE A 58 8.96 30.71 25.62
CA ILE A 58 7.89 30.62 26.61
C ILE A 58 8.12 29.38 27.50
N THR A 59 8.10 29.56 28.82
CA THR A 59 8.29 28.49 29.81
C THR A 59 6.92 27.98 30.29
N TYR A 60 6.82 26.68 30.58
CA TYR A 60 5.60 25.88 30.83
C TYR A 60 4.62 26.32 31.95
N LYS A 61 4.75 27.52 32.54
CA LYS A 61 3.93 27.95 33.68
C LYS A 61 2.75 28.87 33.37
N ASP A 62 2.57 29.33 32.12
CA ASP A 62 1.53 30.33 31.80
C ASP A 62 0.32 29.82 30.99
N ILE A 63 0.19 28.51 30.77
CA ILE A 63 -0.94 27.94 29.99
C ILE A 63 -2.22 27.77 30.86
N GLY A 64 -2.10 27.86 32.19
CA GLY A 64 -3.20 27.62 33.13
C GLY A 64 -4.15 28.79 33.38
N LYS A 65 -4.07 29.90 32.63
CA LYS A 65 -4.84 31.12 32.90
C LYS A 65 -5.75 31.61 31.77
N VAL A 66 -5.90 30.84 30.69
CA VAL A 66 -6.73 31.23 29.52
C VAL A 66 -8.08 30.50 29.49
N PHE A 67 -8.31 29.51 30.35
CA PHE A 67 -9.60 28.81 30.44
C PHE A 67 -10.23 29.02 31.82
N GLY A 68 -10.84 30.18 32.00
CA GLY A 68 -11.60 30.50 33.20
C GLY A 68 -12.16 31.90 33.13
N GLU A 69 -13.19 32.09 32.33
CA GLU A 69 -14.35 32.94 32.62
C GLU A 69 -15.36 32.88 31.46
N ASP A 70 -16.64 32.85 31.84
CA ASP A 70 -17.85 33.15 31.07
C ASP A 70 -18.44 32.12 30.08
N ILE A 71 -19.31 31.24 30.62
CA ILE A 71 -20.55 30.84 29.92
C ILE A 71 -21.73 31.03 30.88
N GLN A 72 -22.45 32.15 30.70
CA GLN A 72 -23.82 32.32 31.17
C GLN A 72 -24.80 31.78 30.11
N GLU A 73 -25.83 31.08 30.59
CA GLU A 73 -27.01 30.66 29.84
C GLU A 73 -27.70 31.83 29.13
N THR A 74 -28.10 31.63 27.87
CA THR A 74 -29.42 32.07 27.39
C THR A 74 -29.91 31.13 26.29
N GLY A 75 -31.11 30.57 26.48
CA GLY A 75 -31.79 29.76 25.47
C GLY A 75 -32.55 30.60 24.45
N ASN A 76 -32.71 30.08 23.23
CA ASN A 76 -34.02 29.88 22.60
C ASN A 76 -33.89 29.33 21.17
N ASN A 77 -34.89 28.51 20.80
CA ASN A 77 -35.18 27.93 19.50
C ASN A 77 -34.83 28.81 18.29
N LYS A 78 -34.18 28.20 17.28
CA LYS A 78 -34.59 28.34 15.87
C LYS A 78 -34.01 27.21 15.00
N GLN A 79 -34.91 26.61 14.26
CA GLN A 79 -34.69 25.62 13.21
C GLN A 79 -34.24 26.37 11.95
N SER A 80 -33.07 26.06 11.42
CA SER A 80 -32.69 26.37 10.03
C SER A 80 -31.59 25.43 9.54
N GLU A 81 -31.87 24.76 8.44
CA GLU A 81 -30.97 23.90 7.66
C GLU A 81 -29.73 24.66 7.16
N SER A 82 -28.55 24.05 7.20
CA SER A 82 -27.80 23.64 6.00
C SER A 82 -26.30 23.43 6.27
N SER A 83 -25.80 22.38 5.61
CA SER A 83 -24.43 22.13 5.15
C SER A 83 -23.31 22.01 6.18
N LEU A 84 -22.99 20.76 6.52
CA LEU A 84 -21.61 20.24 6.64
C LEU A 84 -21.70 18.70 6.70
N ASP A 85 -21.96 18.09 5.54
CA ASP A 85 -21.81 16.64 5.33
C ASP A 85 -20.31 16.31 5.30
N PHE A 86 -19.74 16.03 6.47
CA PHE A 86 -18.52 15.25 6.56
C PHE A 86 -18.90 13.83 6.12
N MET A 87 -18.36 13.39 4.97
CA MET A 87 -18.68 12.11 4.34
C MET A 87 -18.47 10.93 5.29
N ALA A 88 -19.56 10.48 5.91
CA ALA A 88 -19.64 9.11 6.41
C ALA A 88 -19.57 8.18 5.19
N PRO A 89 -18.80 7.08 5.23
CA PRO A 89 -18.82 6.09 4.16
C PRO A 89 -20.27 5.61 3.98
N ALA A 90 -20.74 5.66 2.74
CA ALA A 90 -22.11 5.32 2.39
C ALA A 90 -22.47 3.94 2.96
N MET A 91 -23.44 3.89 3.88
CA MET A 91 -24.04 2.65 4.34
C MET A 91 -24.75 1.99 3.16
N MET A 92 -24.05 1.12 2.43
CA MET A 92 -24.67 0.25 1.44
C MET A 92 -25.44 -0.84 2.19
N GLU A 93 -26.77 -0.71 2.25
CA GLU A 93 -27.63 -1.85 2.56
C GLU A 93 -27.34 -2.97 1.56
N ASP A 94 -26.83 -4.10 2.07
CA ASP A 94 -26.62 -5.32 1.31
C ASP A 94 -27.97 -5.95 0.90
N ARG A 95 -28.58 -5.42 -0.18
CA ARG A 95 -29.80 -5.99 -0.77
C ARG A 95 -29.59 -7.42 -1.29
N SER A 96 -28.33 -7.84 -1.49
CA SER A 96 -27.94 -9.18 -1.88
C SER A 96 -27.90 -10.18 -0.71
N ALA A 97 -27.97 -9.72 0.55
CA ALA A 97 -28.02 -10.60 1.71
C ALA A 97 -29.25 -11.51 1.71
N ARG A 98 -30.39 -11.03 1.17
CA ARG A 98 -31.69 -11.75 1.21
C ARG A 98 -31.71 -13.07 0.44
N GLY A 99 -30.74 -13.29 -0.46
CA GLY A 99 -30.59 -14.55 -1.21
C GLY A 99 -29.53 -15.51 -0.67
N ARG A 100 -28.74 -15.10 0.34
CA ARG A 100 -27.66 -15.92 0.91
C ARG A 100 -28.14 -16.64 2.17
N ALA A 101 -27.77 -17.91 2.30
CA ALA A 101 -28.06 -18.71 3.49
C ALA A 101 -27.23 -18.33 4.74
N PHE A 102 -26.42 -17.26 4.68
CA PHE A 102 -25.53 -16.81 5.75
C PHE A 102 -25.37 -15.29 5.75
N LYS A 103 -24.99 -14.73 6.91
CA LYS A 103 -24.75 -13.29 7.12
C LYS A 103 -23.27 -12.97 6.90
N THR A 104 -22.98 -11.84 6.25
CA THR A 104 -21.63 -11.30 6.04
C THR A 104 -21.34 -10.04 6.86
N ALA A 105 -22.37 -9.48 7.52
CA ALA A 105 -22.28 -8.33 8.38
C ALA A 105 -23.21 -8.45 9.60
N ILE A 106 -22.84 -7.78 10.68
CA ILE A 106 -23.55 -7.77 11.96
C ILE A 106 -23.64 -6.31 12.43
N LYS A 107 -24.87 -5.82 12.64
CA LYS A 107 -25.14 -4.43 13.04
C LYS A 107 -24.47 -4.04 14.36
N GLU A 108 -24.39 -4.98 15.30
CA GLU A 108 -23.72 -4.79 16.60
C GLU A 108 -22.18 -4.75 16.48
N CYS A 109 -21.63 -5.07 15.30
CA CYS A 109 -20.20 -5.03 15.00
C CYS A 109 -19.94 -4.16 13.75
N PRO A 110 -19.91 -2.82 13.89
CA PRO A 110 -19.90 -1.88 12.76
C PRO A 110 -18.82 -2.14 11.69
N VAL A 111 -17.63 -2.57 12.12
CA VAL A 111 -16.52 -2.89 11.20
C VAL A 111 -16.89 -3.97 10.16
N THR A 112 -17.83 -4.86 10.47
CA THR A 112 -18.31 -5.89 9.53
C THR A 112 -19.29 -5.35 8.49
N GLU A 113 -19.95 -4.22 8.75
CA GLU A 113 -20.76 -3.48 7.77
C GLU A 113 -19.90 -2.52 6.95
N GLU A 114 -18.88 -1.92 7.55
CA GLU A 114 -17.95 -1.01 6.87
C GLU A 114 -17.06 -1.75 5.86
N ARG A 115 -16.60 -2.96 6.21
CA ARG A 115 -15.60 -3.74 5.44
C ARG A 115 -16.22 -5.01 4.86
N LEU A 116 -17.24 -4.83 4.03
CA LEU A 116 -17.91 -5.95 3.37
C LEU A 116 -16.94 -6.76 2.48
N PRO A 117 -16.86 -8.09 2.64
CA PRO A 117 -16.12 -8.95 1.73
C PRO A 117 -16.61 -8.79 0.29
N PHE A 118 -15.70 -8.95 -0.67
CA PHE A 118 -16.05 -8.93 -2.07
C PHE A 118 -17.04 -10.06 -2.38
N ILE A 119 -18.10 -9.72 -3.08
CA ILE A 119 -19.04 -10.69 -3.63
C ILE A 119 -19.38 -10.22 -5.04
N GLU A 120 -19.03 -11.06 -6.02
CA GLU A 120 -19.28 -10.76 -7.41
C GLU A 120 -20.78 -10.55 -7.65
N GLN A 121 -21.10 -9.41 -8.27
CA GLN A 121 -22.46 -9.05 -8.63
C GLN A 121 -22.78 -9.50 -10.05
N GLY A 122 -24.06 -9.77 -10.31
CA GLY A 122 -24.52 -10.26 -11.61
C GLY A 122 -24.88 -11.74 -11.59
N LYS A 123 -25.57 -12.19 -12.65
CA LYS A 123 -25.98 -13.58 -12.81
C LYS A 123 -24.84 -14.47 -13.29
N GLU A 124 -23.99 -13.92 -14.14
CA GLU A 124 -22.81 -14.58 -14.68
C GLU A 124 -21.61 -14.19 -13.84
N LYS A 125 -21.02 -15.18 -13.19
CA LYS A 125 -19.81 -15.01 -12.41
C LYS A 125 -18.61 -15.26 -13.32
N VAL A 126 -17.79 -14.23 -13.51
CA VAL A 126 -16.57 -14.28 -14.31
C VAL A 126 -15.45 -14.91 -13.48
N LEU A 127 -15.38 -14.57 -12.19
CA LEU A 127 -14.35 -15.07 -11.31
C LEU A 127 -14.79 -16.40 -10.67
N ARG A 128 -14.37 -17.51 -11.28
CA ARG A 128 -14.67 -18.85 -10.76
C ARG A 128 -13.95 -19.09 -9.43
N ASP A 129 -14.72 -19.54 -8.43
CA ASP A 129 -14.26 -20.00 -7.12
C ASP A 129 -13.20 -19.06 -6.48
N PRO A 130 -13.50 -17.76 -6.26
CA PRO A 130 -12.50 -16.75 -5.92
C PRO A 130 -11.76 -17.02 -4.59
N GLY A 131 -12.35 -17.81 -3.69
CA GLY A 131 -11.71 -18.23 -2.45
C GLY A 131 -10.66 -19.34 -2.62
N THR A 132 -10.56 -19.95 -3.80
CA THR A 132 -9.59 -21.00 -4.10
C THR A 132 -8.28 -20.37 -4.57
N ALA A 133 -7.18 -20.75 -3.91
CA ALA A 133 -5.85 -20.28 -4.29
C ALA A 133 -5.44 -20.83 -5.67
N ARG A 134 -4.93 -19.95 -6.53
CA ARG A 134 -4.46 -20.22 -7.89
C ARG A 134 -2.95 -20.32 -7.89
N ALA A 135 -2.43 -21.42 -8.42
CA ALA A 135 -0.99 -21.66 -8.42
C ALA A 135 -0.26 -20.58 -9.21
N SER A 136 -0.67 -20.32 -10.46
CA SER A 136 0.11 -19.55 -11.43
C SER A 136 -0.61 -18.34 -12.03
N GLU A 137 -1.79 -17.97 -11.52
CA GLU A 137 -2.62 -16.91 -12.10
C GLU A 137 -3.02 -15.87 -11.06
N ALA A 138 -2.56 -14.63 -11.22
CA ALA A 138 -3.02 -13.48 -10.45
C ALA A 138 -4.34 -12.94 -11.01
N ALA A 139 -5.44 -13.66 -10.78
CA ALA A 139 -6.71 -13.32 -11.41
C ALA A 139 -7.57 -12.31 -10.66
N SER A 140 -8.25 -11.46 -11.40
CA SER A 140 -9.29 -10.54 -10.89
C SER A 140 -10.56 -10.66 -11.72
N VAL A 141 -11.62 -9.95 -11.33
CA VAL A 141 -12.86 -9.85 -12.13
C VAL A 141 -12.55 -9.37 -13.56
N GLU A 142 -11.68 -8.39 -13.71
CA GLU A 142 -11.33 -7.79 -14.99
C GLU A 142 -10.33 -8.63 -15.81
N ALA A 143 -9.54 -9.46 -15.13
CA ALA A 143 -8.53 -10.33 -15.72
C ALA A 143 -8.64 -11.75 -15.11
N PRO A 144 -9.69 -12.53 -15.46
CA PRO A 144 -9.99 -13.80 -14.81
C PRO A 144 -8.94 -14.89 -15.06
N ASN A 145 -8.08 -14.73 -16.06
CA ASN A 145 -6.98 -15.65 -16.37
C ASN A 145 -5.59 -15.04 -16.03
N GLY A 146 -5.55 -13.94 -15.26
CA GLY A 146 -4.32 -13.21 -14.97
C GLY A 146 -3.80 -12.42 -16.18
N THR A 147 -2.48 -12.23 -16.26
CA THR A 147 -1.86 -11.42 -17.32
C THR A 147 -1.67 -12.23 -18.61
N GLU A 148 -2.53 -12.00 -19.61
CA GLU A 148 -2.45 -12.68 -20.91
C GLU A 148 -1.57 -11.95 -21.94
N LYS A 149 -1.28 -10.67 -21.70
CA LYS A 149 -0.40 -9.85 -22.56
C LYS A 149 0.95 -10.56 -22.79
N ASP A 150 1.40 -10.59 -24.04
CA ASP A 150 2.66 -11.22 -24.45
C ASP A 150 2.82 -12.67 -23.94
N ASN A 151 1.69 -13.38 -23.85
CA ASN A 151 1.60 -14.76 -23.38
C ASN A 151 2.21 -14.96 -21.98
N TYR A 152 2.12 -13.95 -21.10
CA TYR A 152 2.81 -13.94 -19.81
C TYR A 152 2.37 -15.09 -18.90
N ALA A 153 1.06 -15.28 -18.69
CA ALA A 153 0.53 -16.36 -17.84
C ALA A 153 1.01 -17.75 -18.30
N GLU A 154 0.96 -18.04 -19.60
CA GLU A 154 1.39 -19.33 -20.15
C GLU A 154 2.91 -19.54 -20.02
N ARG A 155 3.72 -18.50 -20.25
CA ARG A 155 5.19 -18.59 -20.09
C ARG A 155 5.61 -18.84 -18.64
N ASN A 156 4.79 -18.39 -17.68
CA ASN A 156 5.08 -18.48 -16.25
C ASN A 156 4.25 -19.55 -15.52
N LYS A 157 3.52 -20.42 -16.23
CA LYS A 157 2.60 -21.40 -15.65
C LYS A 157 3.23 -22.42 -14.68
N ASN A 158 4.55 -22.58 -14.74
CA ASN A 158 5.32 -23.49 -13.89
C ASN A 158 5.82 -22.83 -12.60
N LEU A 159 5.55 -21.54 -12.40
CA LEU A 159 5.92 -20.77 -11.21
C LEU A 159 4.67 -20.44 -10.41
N THR A 160 4.78 -20.49 -9.07
CA THR A 160 3.72 -19.90 -8.24
C THR A 160 3.63 -18.41 -8.49
N VAL A 161 2.47 -17.77 -8.27
CA VAL A 161 2.34 -16.32 -8.50
C VAL A 161 3.38 -15.52 -7.69
N LEU A 162 3.70 -15.93 -6.45
CA LEU A 162 4.77 -15.30 -5.68
C LEU A 162 6.17 -15.53 -6.29
N GLN A 163 6.42 -16.68 -6.91
CA GLN A 163 7.67 -16.87 -7.68
C GLN A 163 7.71 -15.98 -8.92
N GLN A 164 6.58 -15.79 -9.61
CA GLN A 164 6.48 -14.86 -10.73
C GLN A 164 6.80 -13.42 -10.32
N HIS A 165 6.30 -13.00 -9.14
CA HIS A 165 6.60 -11.69 -8.53
C HIS A 165 8.11 -11.42 -8.43
N VAL A 166 8.85 -12.38 -7.86
CA VAL A 166 10.29 -12.22 -7.59
C VAL A 166 11.17 -12.53 -8.79
N ASN A 167 10.64 -13.19 -9.83
CA ASN A 167 11.40 -13.56 -11.03
C ASN A 167 11.98 -12.36 -11.78
N PHE A 168 11.40 -11.16 -11.64
CA PHE A 168 12.01 -9.93 -12.18
C PHE A 168 13.36 -9.60 -11.54
N PHE A 169 13.53 -9.98 -10.26
CA PHE A 169 14.73 -9.72 -9.46
C PHE A 169 15.79 -10.81 -9.59
N ASP A 170 15.52 -11.88 -10.34
CA ASP A 170 16.43 -12.97 -10.69
C ASP A 170 16.72 -12.92 -12.21
N PRO A 171 17.62 -12.03 -12.67
CA PRO A 171 17.80 -11.75 -14.09
C PRO A 171 18.43 -12.91 -14.88
N ASP A 172 19.25 -13.76 -14.24
CA ASP A 172 19.90 -14.93 -14.85
C ASP A 172 19.14 -16.24 -14.61
N GLN A 173 18.07 -16.21 -13.82
CA GLN A 173 17.11 -17.31 -13.63
C GLN A 173 17.77 -18.56 -13.04
N ASP A 174 18.74 -18.36 -12.15
CA ASP A 174 19.42 -19.45 -11.45
C ASP A 174 18.68 -19.87 -10.16
N GLY A 175 17.62 -19.12 -9.81
CA GLY A 175 16.80 -19.33 -8.63
C GLY A 175 17.33 -18.65 -7.37
N ILE A 176 18.37 -17.81 -7.49
CA ILE A 176 19.06 -17.15 -6.38
C ILE A 176 19.13 -15.65 -6.64
N ILE A 177 18.55 -14.86 -5.73
CA ILE A 177 18.63 -13.39 -5.82
C ILE A 177 19.75 -12.91 -4.88
N TYR A 178 20.78 -12.29 -5.46
CA TYR A 178 21.82 -11.59 -4.69
C TYR A 178 21.40 -10.15 -4.37
N PRO A 179 21.97 -9.54 -3.31
CA PRO A 179 21.76 -8.13 -3.02
C PRO A 179 21.96 -7.20 -4.23
N LEU A 180 22.94 -7.52 -5.09
CA LEU A 180 23.21 -6.72 -6.28
C LEU A 180 22.10 -6.83 -7.34
N ASP A 181 21.45 -7.98 -7.46
CA ASP A 181 20.33 -8.19 -8.40
C ASP A 181 19.12 -7.36 -7.97
N THR A 182 18.81 -7.37 -6.67
CA THR A 182 17.78 -6.52 -6.09
C THR A 182 18.08 -5.05 -6.33
N TYR A 183 19.30 -4.60 -6.00
CA TYR A 183 19.69 -3.21 -6.23
C TYR A 183 19.51 -2.80 -7.69
N ASN A 184 20.07 -3.58 -8.63
CA ASN A 184 19.98 -3.30 -10.06
C ASN A 184 18.54 -3.32 -10.57
N SER A 185 17.71 -4.23 -10.07
CA SER A 185 16.29 -4.33 -10.43
C SER A 185 15.51 -3.11 -9.97
N PHE A 186 15.72 -2.61 -8.76
CA PHE A 186 15.16 -1.33 -8.32
C PHE A 186 15.64 -0.15 -9.18
N ARG A 187 16.92 -0.15 -9.61
CA ARG A 187 17.42 0.86 -10.56
C ARG A 187 16.74 0.80 -11.92
N ARG A 188 16.41 -0.40 -12.43
CA ARG A 188 15.64 -0.58 -13.67
C ARG A 188 14.20 -0.08 -13.52
N LEU A 189 13.62 -0.21 -12.32
CA LEU A 189 12.32 0.38 -11.96
C LEU A 189 12.38 1.89 -11.68
N ALA A 190 13.51 2.55 -11.96
CA ALA A 190 13.76 3.98 -11.76
C ALA A 190 13.73 4.46 -10.31
N PHE A 191 13.89 3.57 -9.33
CA PHE A 191 14.16 4.00 -7.95
C PHE A 191 15.53 4.69 -7.88
N SER A 192 15.63 5.69 -7.01
CA SER A 192 16.89 6.41 -6.79
C SER A 192 17.97 5.47 -6.22
N PRO A 193 19.27 5.78 -6.38
CA PRO A 193 20.34 4.97 -5.79
C PRO A 193 20.14 4.74 -4.28
N LEU A 194 19.74 5.78 -3.55
CA LEU A 194 19.52 5.72 -2.11
C LEU A 194 18.35 4.81 -1.74
N LEU A 195 17.20 4.97 -2.41
CA LEU A 195 16.04 4.12 -2.18
C LEU A 195 16.32 2.66 -2.56
N SER A 196 17.07 2.44 -3.64
CA SER A 196 17.44 1.09 -4.10
C SER A 196 18.36 0.39 -3.10
N LEU A 197 19.33 1.11 -2.55
CA LEU A 197 20.20 0.59 -1.48
C LEU A 197 19.39 0.26 -0.23
N PHE A 198 18.51 1.17 0.20
CA PHE A 198 17.66 0.96 1.37
C PHE A 198 16.73 -0.24 1.20
N SER A 199 16.05 -0.35 0.05
CA SER A 199 15.21 -1.51 -0.28
C SER A 199 16.01 -2.81 -0.26
N THR A 200 17.21 -2.81 -0.85
CA THR A 200 18.10 -3.98 -0.86
C THR A 200 18.43 -4.44 0.56
N LEU A 201 18.80 -3.51 1.45
CA LEU A 201 19.11 -3.84 2.84
C LEU A 201 17.89 -4.41 3.56
N ILE A 202 16.72 -3.78 3.45
CA ILE A 202 15.50 -4.27 4.10
C ILE A 202 15.15 -5.68 3.62
N ILE A 203 15.12 -5.89 2.30
CA ILE A 203 14.72 -7.17 1.72
C ILE A 203 15.69 -8.28 2.15
N HIS A 204 16.99 -8.11 1.91
CA HIS A 204 17.97 -9.17 2.14
C HIS A 204 18.23 -9.47 3.62
N LEU A 205 18.09 -8.49 4.52
CA LEU A 205 18.21 -8.71 5.96
C LEU A 205 17.05 -9.53 6.54
N ASN A 206 15.86 -9.47 5.92
CA ASN A 206 14.68 -10.18 6.40
C ASN A 206 14.46 -11.52 5.68
N PHE A 207 14.76 -11.61 4.37
CA PHE A 207 14.35 -12.71 3.50
C PHE A 207 15.42 -13.78 3.27
N SER A 208 16.71 -13.46 3.50
CA SER A 208 17.78 -14.42 3.25
C SER A 208 17.72 -15.65 4.16
N TYR A 209 17.48 -15.44 5.47
CA TYR A 209 17.48 -16.55 6.43
C TYR A 209 16.26 -17.48 6.29
N PRO A 210 15.01 -16.98 6.16
CA PRO A 210 13.85 -17.88 6.04
C PRO A 210 13.88 -18.73 4.77
N THR A 211 14.51 -18.24 3.69
CA THR A 211 14.61 -18.96 2.41
C THR A 211 15.75 -19.98 2.35
N LEU A 212 16.59 -20.10 3.39
CA LEU A 212 17.70 -21.06 3.40
C LEU A 212 17.29 -22.48 2.96
N PRO A 213 18.08 -23.14 2.09
CA PRO A 213 17.80 -24.50 1.64
C PRO A 213 17.70 -25.51 2.79
N PRO A 214 17.00 -26.63 2.61
CA PRO A 214 16.92 -27.69 3.62
C PRO A 214 18.30 -28.13 4.11
N GLY A 215 18.47 -28.26 5.43
CA GLY A 215 19.74 -28.64 6.04
C GLY A 215 20.69 -27.48 6.35
N HIS A 216 20.39 -26.26 5.89
CA HIS A 216 21.13 -25.05 6.25
C HIS A 216 20.48 -24.38 7.48
N TRP A 217 21.30 -24.04 8.47
CA TRP A 217 20.87 -23.45 9.75
C TRP A 217 21.70 -22.23 10.16
N LEU A 218 22.81 -21.98 9.47
CA LEU A 218 23.61 -20.77 9.64
C LEU A 218 23.14 -19.69 8.66
N PRO A 219 23.11 -18.41 9.06
CA PRO A 219 22.83 -17.30 8.16
C PRO A 219 23.76 -17.31 6.93
N ASP A 220 23.18 -17.02 5.77
CA ASP A 220 23.95 -16.86 4.54
C ASP A 220 24.71 -15.53 4.59
N LEU A 221 26.05 -15.59 4.65
CA LEU A 221 26.89 -14.39 4.73
C LEU A 221 26.85 -13.53 3.45
N TRP A 222 26.35 -14.09 2.35
CA TRP A 222 26.11 -13.36 1.09
C TRP A 222 24.68 -12.81 1.01
N PHE A 223 23.87 -13.04 2.05
CA PHE A 223 22.48 -12.61 2.14
C PHE A 223 21.63 -12.99 0.93
N ARG A 224 21.87 -14.15 0.33
CA ARG A 224 21.13 -14.64 -0.84
C ARG A 224 19.69 -15.01 -0.47
N ILE A 225 18.77 -14.79 -1.40
CA ILE A 225 17.36 -15.20 -1.29
C ILE A 225 17.13 -16.34 -2.26
N TYR A 226 16.56 -17.45 -1.79
CA TYR A 226 16.31 -18.65 -2.61
C TYR A 226 14.84 -18.67 -3.04
N THR A 227 14.62 -18.54 -4.34
CA THR A 227 13.27 -18.34 -4.93
C THR A 227 12.39 -19.59 -4.84
N ASP A 228 12.97 -20.78 -4.74
CA ASP A 228 12.24 -22.04 -4.51
C ASP A 228 11.48 -22.04 -3.16
N ARG A 229 11.92 -21.20 -2.22
CA ARG A 229 11.42 -21.12 -0.85
C ARG A 229 10.85 -19.76 -0.48
N ILE A 230 10.67 -18.88 -1.47
CA ILE A 230 10.15 -17.52 -1.27
C ILE A 230 8.79 -17.47 -0.56
N HIS A 231 7.99 -18.54 -0.64
CA HIS A 231 6.74 -18.70 0.11
C HIS A 231 6.90 -18.59 1.64
N LYS A 232 8.13 -18.71 2.15
CA LYS A 232 8.47 -18.52 3.57
C LYS A 232 8.63 -17.06 4.01
N ASP A 233 8.82 -16.14 3.07
CA ASP A 233 9.03 -14.71 3.35
C ASP A 233 7.72 -13.92 3.48
N LYS A 234 6.60 -14.63 3.55
CA LYS A 234 5.30 -14.04 3.90
C LYS A 234 5.27 -13.59 5.36
N HIS A 235 4.68 -12.43 5.62
CA HIS A 235 4.38 -11.96 6.98
C HIS A 235 2.87 -11.91 7.27
N GLY A 236 2.50 -11.90 8.56
CA GLY A 236 1.12 -12.12 9.00
C GLY A 236 0.14 -10.96 8.76
N SER A 237 0.67 -9.74 8.66
CA SER A 237 -0.08 -8.49 8.45
C SER A 237 -0.04 -8.00 7.01
N ASP A 238 0.28 -8.89 6.08
CA ASP A 238 0.22 -8.60 4.65
C ASP A 238 -1.23 -8.60 4.13
N SER A 239 -1.37 -8.57 2.81
CA SER A 239 -2.67 -8.59 2.14
C SER A 239 -3.48 -9.88 2.30
N GLY A 240 -2.83 -10.99 2.66
CA GLY A 240 -3.41 -12.33 2.55
C GLY A 240 -3.66 -12.81 1.12
N THR A 241 -3.28 -12.03 0.09
CA THR A 241 -3.47 -12.40 -1.31
C THR A 241 -2.58 -13.57 -1.71
N TYR A 242 -1.42 -13.73 -1.09
CA TYR A 242 -0.67 -14.99 -1.14
C TYR A 242 -1.04 -15.89 0.02
N ASP A 243 -1.23 -17.18 -0.26
CA ASP A 243 -1.25 -18.21 0.77
C ASP A 243 0.17 -18.63 1.17
N ASN A 244 0.26 -19.60 2.09
CA ASN A 244 1.54 -20.08 2.63
C ASN A 244 2.37 -20.87 1.61
N GLU A 245 1.78 -21.26 0.48
CA GLU A 245 2.45 -21.93 -0.63
C GLU A 245 2.84 -20.95 -1.75
N GLY A 246 2.58 -19.65 -1.58
CA GLY A 246 2.85 -18.61 -2.58
C GLY A 246 1.83 -18.57 -3.73
N ARG A 247 0.69 -19.24 -3.58
CA ARG A 247 -0.43 -19.21 -4.53
C ARG A 247 -1.29 -17.98 -4.28
N TYR A 248 -1.97 -17.52 -5.32
CA TYR A 248 -2.74 -16.29 -5.30
C TYR A 248 -4.22 -16.55 -4.97
N ILE A 249 -4.80 -15.82 -4.02
CA ILE A 249 -6.21 -15.91 -3.62
C ILE A 249 -6.98 -14.70 -4.18
N PRO A 250 -7.75 -14.86 -5.27
CA PRO A 250 -8.50 -13.75 -5.89
C PRO A 250 -9.44 -13.03 -4.92
N GLN A 251 -10.12 -13.77 -4.05
CA GLN A 251 -11.02 -13.19 -3.04
C GLN A 251 -10.31 -12.17 -2.16
N LYS A 252 -9.06 -12.45 -1.75
CA LYS A 252 -8.28 -11.57 -0.87
C LYS A 252 -7.82 -10.31 -1.59
N PHE A 253 -7.48 -10.44 -2.87
CA PHE A 253 -7.18 -9.30 -3.72
C PHE A 253 -8.42 -8.40 -3.93
N GLU A 254 -9.54 -9.00 -4.31
CA GLU A 254 -10.80 -8.27 -4.51
C GLU A 254 -11.30 -7.60 -3.22
N ASP A 255 -11.08 -8.25 -2.07
CA ASP A 255 -11.38 -7.70 -0.75
C ASP A 255 -10.66 -6.37 -0.47
N ILE A 256 -9.47 -6.12 -1.03
CA ILE A 256 -8.75 -4.84 -0.87
C ILE A 256 -9.64 -3.71 -1.37
N PHE A 257 -10.18 -3.84 -2.57
CA PHE A 257 -10.99 -2.80 -3.19
C PHE A 257 -12.40 -2.78 -2.62
N SER A 258 -13.03 -3.94 -2.45
CA SER A 258 -14.38 -4.02 -1.88
C SER A 258 -14.47 -3.30 -0.54
N LYS A 259 -13.50 -3.54 0.36
CA LYS A 259 -13.52 -3.05 1.74
C LYS A 259 -12.99 -1.62 1.90
N TYR A 260 -12.06 -1.17 1.06
CA TYR A 260 -11.33 0.07 1.31
C TYR A 260 -11.42 1.10 0.18
N ALA A 261 -11.60 0.69 -1.07
CA ALA A 261 -11.70 1.65 -2.17
C ALA A 261 -13.06 2.35 -2.17
N GLY A 262 -13.10 3.65 -2.41
CA GLY A 262 -14.32 4.40 -2.72
C GLY A 262 -14.70 4.32 -4.20
N GLY A 263 -15.82 4.93 -4.55
CA GLY A 263 -16.27 5.09 -5.93
C GLY A 263 -16.52 3.76 -6.66
N ASP A 264 -16.00 3.65 -7.88
CA ASP A 264 -16.17 2.50 -8.79
C ASP A 264 -15.41 1.23 -8.37
N LYS A 265 -14.65 1.25 -7.25
CA LYS A 265 -13.81 0.15 -6.76
C LYS A 265 -12.69 -0.29 -7.74
N GLN A 266 -12.37 0.52 -8.75
CA GLN A 266 -11.33 0.22 -9.76
C GLN A 266 -9.96 0.82 -9.44
N GLY A 267 -9.80 1.40 -8.25
CA GLY A 267 -8.52 1.90 -7.78
C GLY A 267 -8.57 2.34 -6.32
N ILE A 268 -7.41 2.63 -5.76
CA ILE A 268 -7.26 2.98 -4.35
C ILE A 268 -6.40 4.23 -4.18
N THR A 269 -6.83 5.14 -3.31
CA THR A 269 -6.11 6.37 -2.95
C THR A 269 -5.15 6.11 -1.78
N LYS A 270 -4.22 7.05 -1.52
CA LYS A 270 -3.26 6.92 -0.41
C LYS A 270 -3.95 6.77 0.95
N GLY A 271 -5.01 7.55 1.19
CA GLY A 271 -5.77 7.50 2.43
C GLY A 271 -6.47 6.15 2.62
N GLU A 272 -7.08 5.62 1.56
CA GLU A 272 -7.70 4.29 1.58
C GLU A 272 -6.67 3.17 1.74
N THR A 273 -5.49 3.29 1.12
CA THR A 273 -4.36 2.37 1.36
C THR A 273 -3.92 2.40 2.83
N TRP A 274 -3.92 3.58 3.48
CA TRP A 274 -3.58 3.68 4.89
C TRP A 274 -4.61 2.99 5.80
N GLU A 275 -5.91 3.18 5.53
CA GLU A 275 -6.98 2.45 6.24
C GLU A 275 -6.88 0.94 6.03
N TYR A 276 -6.52 0.53 4.82
CA TYR A 276 -6.25 -0.86 4.48
C TYR A 276 -5.09 -1.44 5.30
N LEU A 277 -3.93 -0.77 5.33
CA LEU A 277 -2.76 -1.20 6.11
C LEU A 277 -3.08 -1.31 7.60
N LYS A 278 -3.82 -0.35 8.18
CA LYS A 278 -4.30 -0.44 9.56
C LYS A 278 -5.20 -1.66 9.77
N GLY A 279 -6.05 -1.96 8.80
CA GLY A 279 -6.99 -3.08 8.85
C GLY A 279 -6.35 -4.46 8.79
N GLN A 280 -5.13 -4.60 8.26
CA GLN A 280 -4.43 -5.90 8.19
C GLN A 280 -3.56 -6.21 9.41
N ARG A 281 -3.33 -5.26 10.33
CA ARG A 281 -2.38 -5.44 11.44
C ARG A 281 -2.78 -6.57 12.39
N GLY A 282 -1.93 -7.58 12.51
CA GLY A 282 -2.01 -8.58 13.58
C GLY A 282 -1.18 -8.16 14.80
N ILE A 283 -1.71 -8.37 16.01
CA ILE A 283 -1.08 -7.90 17.28
C ILE A 283 0.38 -8.37 17.47
N MET A 284 0.71 -9.59 17.04
CA MET A 284 2.05 -10.19 17.21
C MET A 284 2.87 -10.18 15.91
N ASP A 285 2.75 -9.13 15.10
CA ASP A 285 3.52 -9.02 13.85
C ASP A 285 4.05 -7.60 13.52
N PRO A 286 4.85 -6.95 14.41
CA PRO A 286 5.40 -5.63 14.12
C PRO A 286 6.30 -5.58 12.88
N VAL A 287 7.03 -6.67 12.61
CA VAL A 287 7.86 -6.80 11.40
C VAL A 287 6.98 -6.77 10.16
N GLY A 288 5.86 -7.51 10.14
CA GLY A 288 4.92 -7.44 9.03
C GLY A 288 4.17 -6.12 8.90
N TRP A 289 3.97 -5.35 9.98
CA TRP A 289 3.45 -3.97 9.85
C TRP A 289 4.40 -3.08 9.07
N GLY A 290 5.69 -3.17 9.40
CA GLY A 290 6.77 -2.47 8.69
C GLY A 290 6.88 -2.95 7.24
N GLY A 291 6.89 -4.26 7.02
CA GLY A 291 6.93 -4.89 5.70
C GLY A 291 5.79 -4.43 4.80
N ALA A 292 4.55 -4.56 5.25
CA ALA A 292 3.38 -4.11 4.48
C ALA A 292 3.44 -2.60 4.16
N SER A 293 3.85 -1.77 5.13
CA SER A 293 3.99 -0.32 4.89
C SER A 293 5.07 -0.02 3.85
N PHE A 294 6.19 -0.74 3.89
CA PHE A 294 7.29 -0.62 2.92
C PHE A 294 6.86 -1.05 1.52
N GLU A 295 6.20 -2.20 1.38
CA GLU A 295 5.71 -2.73 0.09
C GLU A 295 4.71 -1.78 -0.59
N TRP A 296 3.74 -1.28 0.17
CA TRP A 296 2.75 -0.34 -0.37
C TRP A 296 3.35 1.03 -0.66
N LEU A 297 4.31 1.50 0.14
CA LEU A 297 5.06 2.71 -0.18
C LEU A 297 5.84 2.56 -1.49
N ALA A 298 6.55 1.44 -1.68
CA ALA A 298 7.27 1.16 -2.92
C ALA A 298 6.31 1.11 -4.11
N THR A 299 5.13 0.51 -3.94
CA THR A 299 4.05 0.49 -4.95
C THR A 299 3.60 1.91 -5.33
N TRP A 300 3.37 2.78 -4.35
CA TRP A 300 3.02 4.19 -4.57
C TRP A 300 4.13 4.97 -5.29
N ILE A 301 5.40 4.72 -4.95
CA ILE A 301 6.55 5.35 -5.62
C ILE A 301 6.66 4.88 -7.08
N LEU A 302 6.50 3.58 -7.32
CA LEU A 302 6.61 2.96 -8.64
C LEU A 302 5.53 3.47 -9.60
N LEU A 303 4.28 3.50 -9.14
CA LEU A 303 3.12 3.81 -9.97
C LEU A 303 2.82 5.30 -10.07
N TRP A 304 2.91 6.02 -8.95
CA TRP A 304 2.72 7.47 -8.83
C TRP A 304 1.64 8.04 -9.77
N PRO A 305 0.36 7.65 -9.59
CA PRO A 305 -0.71 8.03 -10.49
C PRO A 305 -1.01 9.54 -10.43
N GLU A 306 -1.24 10.17 -11.58
CA GLU A 306 -1.50 11.61 -11.71
C GLU A 306 -2.83 12.03 -11.04
N ASP A 307 -3.84 11.16 -11.10
CA ASP A 307 -5.16 11.36 -10.49
C ASP A 307 -5.20 10.98 -9.00
N GLY A 308 -4.05 10.62 -8.42
CA GLY A 308 -3.93 10.23 -7.01
C GLY A 308 -4.54 8.87 -6.67
N ARG A 309 -4.89 8.05 -7.67
CA ARG A 309 -5.55 6.76 -7.47
C ARG A 309 -4.85 5.65 -8.25
N ILE A 310 -4.29 4.67 -7.54
CA ILE A 310 -3.64 3.53 -8.19
C ILE A 310 -4.72 2.61 -8.75
N LYS A 311 -4.58 2.21 -10.01
CA LYS A 311 -5.54 1.30 -10.66
C LYS A 311 -5.42 -0.10 -10.09
N LYS A 312 -6.58 -0.74 -9.93
CA LYS A 312 -6.69 -2.13 -9.49
C LYS A 312 -5.85 -3.08 -10.36
N GLU A 313 -5.94 -2.93 -11.67
CA GLU A 313 -5.18 -3.75 -12.62
C GLU A 313 -3.66 -3.62 -12.46
N ASP A 314 -3.16 -2.43 -12.14
CA ASP A 314 -1.72 -2.23 -11.94
C ASP A 314 -1.24 -2.94 -10.67
N ILE A 315 -2.02 -2.88 -9.59
CA ILE A 315 -1.73 -3.62 -8.35
C ILE A 315 -1.76 -5.12 -8.61
N ARG A 316 -2.76 -5.63 -9.35
CA ARG A 316 -2.85 -7.05 -9.74
C ARG A 316 -1.57 -7.52 -10.46
N ARG A 317 -1.07 -6.70 -11.39
CA ARG A 317 0.14 -6.98 -12.16
C ARG A 317 1.44 -6.79 -11.38
N ILE A 318 1.40 -6.13 -10.22
CA ILE A 318 2.51 -6.17 -9.25
C ILE A 318 2.55 -7.53 -8.57
N TYR A 319 1.40 -8.11 -8.21
CA TYR A 319 1.39 -9.45 -7.62
C TYR A 319 2.08 -10.47 -8.55
N ASP A 320 1.65 -10.65 -9.79
CA ASP A 320 2.38 -11.57 -10.69
C ASP A 320 3.74 -11.04 -11.18
N GLY A 321 4.12 -9.79 -10.88
CA GLY A 321 5.40 -9.20 -11.31
C GLY A 321 5.43 -8.80 -12.80
N SER A 322 4.37 -9.05 -13.57
CA SER A 322 4.31 -8.73 -14.99
C SER A 322 4.43 -7.22 -15.27
N LEU A 323 4.05 -6.38 -14.31
CA LEU A 323 4.19 -4.93 -14.44
C LEU A 323 5.65 -4.47 -14.43
N PHE A 324 6.52 -5.14 -13.66
CA PHE A 324 7.91 -4.72 -13.48
C PHE A 324 8.67 -4.70 -14.81
N TYR A 325 8.47 -5.71 -15.65
CA TYR A 325 9.07 -5.78 -16.98
C TYR A 325 8.60 -4.62 -17.88
N GLU A 326 7.31 -4.25 -17.83
CA GLU A 326 6.77 -3.14 -18.61
C GLU A 326 7.34 -1.79 -18.16
N VAL A 327 7.43 -1.57 -16.84
CA VAL A 327 8.01 -0.34 -16.28
C VAL A 327 9.51 -0.26 -16.60
N ALA A 328 10.25 -1.36 -16.44
CA ALA A 328 11.68 -1.41 -16.74
C ALA A 328 11.96 -1.13 -18.22
N ALA A 329 11.25 -1.78 -19.14
CA ALA A 329 11.41 -1.54 -20.58
C ALA A 329 11.18 -0.07 -20.94
N ARG A 330 10.09 0.52 -20.41
CA ARG A 330 9.78 1.94 -20.60
C ARG A 330 10.87 2.87 -20.04
N ASN A 331 11.45 2.53 -18.90
CA ASN A 331 12.51 3.34 -18.30
C ASN A 331 13.83 3.22 -19.04
N ASP A 332 14.14 2.05 -19.59
CA ASP A 332 15.34 1.83 -20.38
C ASP A 332 15.25 2.56 -21.73
N GLU A 333 14.10 2.56 -22.40
CA GLU A 333 13.87 3.37 -23.61
C GLU A 333 14.15 4.87 -23.38
N LYS A 334 13.73 5.41 -22.23
CA LYS A 334 13.96 6.82 -21.86
C LYS A 334 15.42 7.16 -21.59
N LYS A 335 16.29 6.19 -21.26
CA LYS A 335 17.73 6.45 -21.08
C LYS A 335 18.46 6.65 -22.41
N PHE A 336 17.88 6.17 -23.50
CA PHE A 336 18.45 6.21 -24.84
C PHE A 336 17.82 7.27 -25.75
N GLN A 337 16.89 8.07 -25.24
CA GLN A 337 16.30 9.24 -25.91
C GLN A 337 16.93 10.53 -25.40
#